data_AF-A0A6M3LL24-F1
#
_entry.id   AF-A0A6M3LL24-F1
#
_cell.length_a   1.000
_cell.length_b   1.000
_cell.length_c   1.000
_cell.angle_alpha   90.00
_cell.angle_beta   90.00
_cell.angle_gamma   90.00
#
_symmetry.space_group_name_H-M   'P 1'
#
loop_
_entity.id
_entity.type
_entity.pdbx_description
1 polymer ?
#
loop_
_entity_poly.entity_id
_entity_poly.type
_entity_poly.pdbx_seq_one_letter_code
_entity_poly.pdbx_strand_id
1 'polypeptide(L)'
;MKNCYKCGYKGENPGSAHIRCKYNWRNSKLEAPSGNPHGIRNGWYIFPVNFDPTWMQTDCPAFSATVNEKDIVEKYDPFFELAAILGSVGR
;
A
#
# COMPACT_ATOMS: atom_id res chain seq x y z
N MET A 1 13.36 2.69 -6.90
CA MET A 1 12.46 3.74 -7.41
C MET A 1 11.13 3.78 -6.64
N LYS A 2 10.73 4.95 -6.11
CA LYS A 2 9.45 5.18 -5.39
C LYS A 2 8.24 5.33 -6.32
N ASN A 3 8.05 4.38 -7.23
CA ASN A 3 7.12 4.54 -8.36
C ASN A 3 5.77 3.86 -8.16
N CYS A 4 5.33 3.60 -6.93
CA CYS A 4 4.04 2.97 -6.70
C CYS A 4 2.86 3.75 -7.32
N TYR A 5 3.01 5.07 -7.55
CA TYR A 5 2.08 5.89 -8.33
C TYR A 5 1.88 5.43 -9.79
N LYS A 6 2.88 4.79 -10.40
CA LYS A 6 2.89 4.27 -11.77
C LYS A 6 2.73 2.74 -11.82
N CYS A 7 2.52 2.09 -10.69
CA CYS A 7 2.40 0.63 -10.61
C CYS A 7 1.00 0.19 -11.04
N GLY A 8 0.89 -0.87 -11.84
CA GLY A 8 -0.39 -1.49 -12.22
C GLY A 8 -1.19 -2.03 -11.04
N TYR A 9 -0.49 -2.35 -9.93
CA TYR A 9 -1.13 -2.75 -8.67
C TYR A 9 -1.59 -1.57 -7.80
N LYS A 10 -1.42 -0.31 -8.24
CA LYS A 10 -1.94 0.87 -7.54
C LYS A 10 -3.46 0.78 -7.43
N GLY A 11 -3.98 0.99 -6.23
CA GLY A 11 -5.39 1.25 -5.96
C GLY A 11 -5.56 2.61 -5.28
N GLU A 12 -6.80 3.09 -5.26
CA GLU A 12 -7.16 4.38 -4.66
C GLU A 12 -7.92 4.17 -3.36
N ASN A 13 -7.82 5.13 -2.44
CA ASN A 13 -8.54 5.13 -1.17
C ASN A 13 -9.60 6.22 -1.19
N PRO A 14 -10.91 5.87 -1.24
CA PRO A 14 -11.96 6.87 -1.15
C PRO A 14 -11.79 7.72 0.12
N GLY A 15 -11.73 9.05 -0.04
CA GLY A 15 -11.58 9.99 1.08
C GLY A 15 -10.16 10.16 1.62
N SER A 16 -9.12 9.57 1.01
CA SER A 16 -7.72 9.76 1.38
C SER A 16 -6.88 10.14 0.15
N ALA A 17 -5.89 11.00 0.34
CA ALA A 17 -4.91 11.34 -0.72
C ALA A 17 -3.84 10.24 -0.91
N HIS A 18 -3.78 9.28 0.01
CA HIS A 18 -2.87 8.14 -0.08
C HIS A 18 -3.37 7.06 -1.05
N ILE A 19 -2.48 6.13 -1.40
CA ILE A 19 -2.80 4.99 -2.26
C ILE A 19 -2.83 3.68 -1.45
N ARG A 20 -3.40 2.64 -2.08
CA ARG A 20 -3.28 1.24 -1.63
C ARG A 20 -2.55 0.40 -2.67
N CYS A 21 -2.02 -0.74 -2.26
CA CYS A 21 -1.42 -1.74 -3.13
C CYS A 21 -2.32 -2.97 -3.19
N LYS A 22 -2.71 -3.37 -4.41
CA LYS A 22 -3.57 -4.53 -4.65
C LYS A 22 -2.80 -5.85 -4.77
N TYR A 23 -1.47 -5.81 -4.80
CA TYR A 23 -0.64 -7.01 -4.90
C TYR A 23 -0.79 -7.89 -3.65
N ASN A 24 -0.85 -9.20 -3.85
CA ASN A 24 -1.07 -10.17 -2.78
C ASN A 24 0.20 -10.44 -1.97
N TRP A 25 0.56 -9.47 -1.12
CA TRP A 25 1.67 -9.57 -0.18
C TRP A 25 1.51 -10.72 0.83
N ARG A 26 0.27 -11.12 1.14
CA ARG A 26 -0.01 -12.23 2.08
C ARG A 26 0.44 -13.58 1.53
N ASN A 27 0.33 -13.78 0.21
CA ASN A 27 0.74 -15.01 -0.47
C ASN A 27 2.04 -14.83 -1.29
N SER A 28 2.78 -13.75 -1.05
CA SER A 28 4.03 -13.49 -1.75
C SER A 28 5.23 -14.03 -1.00
N LYS A 29 6.25 -14.48 -1.74
CA LYS A 29 7.58 -14.76 -1.21
C LYS A 29 8.46 -13.51 -1.17
N LEU A 30 7.98 -12.38 -1.69
CA LEU A 30 8.70 -11.12 -1.74
C LEU A 30 8.57 -10.36 -0.43
N GLU A 31 9.63 -9.66 -0.05
CA GLU A 31 9.61 -8.76 1.10
C GLU A 31 8.95 -7.43 0.74
N ALA A 32 8.07 -6.95 1.61
CA ALA A 32 7.40 -5.67 1.43
C ALA A 32 8.41 -4.50 1.60
N PRO A 33 8.26 -3.41 0.82
CA PRO A 33 9.16 -2.27 0.93
C PRO A 33 9.02 -1.58 2.30
N SER A 34 10.15 -1.24 2.91
CA SER A 34 10.18 -0.62 4.23
C SER A 34 9.78 0.86 4.18
N GLY A 35 9.21 1.34 5.27
CA GLY A 35 8.78 2.73 5.43
C GLY A 35 9.70 3.53 6.34
N ASN A 36 9.79 4.82 6.07
CA ASN A 36 10.47 5.76 6.95
C ASN A 36 9.78 5.80 8.32
N PRO A 37 10.52 5.68 9.44
CA PRO A 37 9.94 5.68 10.79
C PRO A 37 9.05 6.88 11.12
N HIS A 38 9.36 8.06 10.57
CA HIS A 38 8.54 9.26 10.74
C HIS A 38 7.17 9.13 10.03
N GLY A 39 7.18 8.67 8.78
CA GLY A 39 5.96 8.43 8.01
C GLY A 39 5.07 7.34 8.63
N ILE A 40 5.69 6.27 9.13
CA ILE A 40 4.97 5.20 9.85
C ILE A 40 4.33 5.76 11.12
N ARG A 41 5.09 6.50 11.94
CA ARG A 41 4.59 7.06 13.20
C ARG A 41 3.39 7.98 13.00
N ASN A 42 3.39 8.77 11.93
CA ASN A 42 2.31 9.69 11.60
C ASN A 42 1.15 9.04 10.82
N GLY A 43 1.23 7.75 10.49
CA GLY A 43 0.20 7.05 9.73
C GLY A 43 0.19 7.37 8.23
N TRP A 44 1.23 8.02 7.72
CA TRP A 44 1.39 8.34 6.30
C TRP A 44 1.95 7.18 5.48
N TYR A 45 2.45 6.13 6.16
CA TYR A 45 2.93 4.91 5.52
C TYR A 45 2.41 3.68 6.24
N ILE A 46 1.19 3.26 5.90
CA ILE A 46 0.56 2.03 6.37
C ILE A 46 0.45 1.08 5.17
N PHE A 47 1.59 0.52 4.76
CA PHE A 47 1.64 -0.41 3.63
C PHE A 47 1.05 -1.78 4.00
N PRO A 48 0.30 -2.47 3.11
CA PRO A 48 -0.06 -2.10 1.74
C PRO A 48 -1.37 -1.30 1.60
N VAL A 49 -2.07 -1.01 2.69
CA VAL A 49 -3.49 -0.60 2.66
C VAL A 49 -3.71 0.91 2.53
N ASN A 50 -2.83 1.75 3.07
CA ASN A 50 -2.99 3.20 3.09
C ASN A 50 -1.63 3.88 3.27
N PHE A 51 -0.94 4.22 2.18
CA PHE A 51 0.41 4.78 2.26
C PHE A 51 0.70 5.81 1.18
N ASP A 52 1.57 6.76 1.48
CA ASP A 52 2.22 7.63 0.51
C ASP A 52 3.61 7.06 0.16
N PRO A 53 3.85 6.67 -1.11
CA PRO A 53 5.14 6.18 -1.61
C PRO A 53 6.34 7.09 -1.32
N THR A 54 6.13 8.38 -1.07
CA THR A 54 7.17 9.32 -0.67
C THR A 54 7.92 8.83 0.59
N TRP A 55 7.21 8.18 1.51
CA TRP A 55 7.79 7.63 2.75
C TRP A 55 8.40 6.24 2.60
N MET A 56 8.35 5.63 1.41
CA MET A 56 9.01 4.36 1.13
C MET A 56 10.54 4.52 1.11
N GLN A 57 11.28 3.60 1.72
CA GLN A 57 12.74 3.65 1.80
C GLN A 57 13.43 2.66 0.87
N THR A 58 12.86 1.48 0.67
CA THR A 58 13.41 0.47 -0.24
C THR A 58 12.60 0.36 -1.52
N ASP A 59 13.19 -0.25 -2.53
CA ASP A 59 12.52 -0.50 -3.79
C ASP A 59 11.46 -1.59 -3.62
N CYS A 60 10.33 -1.42 -4.33
CA CYS A 60 9.26 -2.41 -4.31
C CYS A 60 9.59 -3.55 -5.29
N PRO A 61 9.85 -4.79 -4.84
CA PRO A 61 10.17 -5.91 -5.72
C PRO A 61 8.98 -6.36 -6.57
N ALA A 62 7.75 -6.01 -6.16
CA ALA A 62 6.52 -6.30 -6.89
C ALA A 62 6.08 -5.17 -7.84
N PHE A 63 6.94 -4.16 -8.08
CA PHE A 63 6.62 -3.10 -9.03
C PHE A 63 6.43 -3.67 -10.43
N SER A 64 5.30 -3.34 -11.06
CA SER A 64 5.02 -3.68 -12.45
C SER A 64 4.23 -2.56 -13.11
N ALA A 65 4.55 -2.24 -14.36
CA ALA A 65 3.80 -1.27 -15.15
C ALA A 65 2.41 -1.80 -15.57
N THR A 66 2.28 -3.13 -15.67
CA THR A 66 1.03 -3.82 -16.00
C THR A 66 0.59 -4.68 -14.83
N VAL A 67 -0.71 -4.90 -14.71
CA VAL A 67 -1.28 -5.78 -13.67
C VAL A 67 -1.30 -7.23 -14.17
N ASN A 68 -1.02 -8.17 -13.28
CA ASN A 68 -1.37 -9.58 -13.47
C ASN A 68 -2.50 -9.90 -12.49
N GLU A 69 -3.69 -10.25 -13.00
CA GLU A 69 -4.89 -10.41 -12.17
C GLU A 69 -4.73 -11.53 -11.14
N LYS A 70 -3.90 -12.53 -11.42
CA LYS A 70 -3.61 -13.65 -10.51
C LYS A 70 -2.89 -13.22 -9.23
N ASP A 71 -2.19 -12.09 -9.29
CA ASP A 71 -1.39 -11.57 -8.18
C ASP A 71 -2.17 -10.55 -7.35
N ILE A 72 -3.44 -10.29 -7.69
CA ILE A 72 -4.30 -9.33 -6.98
C ILE A 72 -4.96 -10.01 -5.77
N VAL A 73 -5.04 -9.28 -4.66
CA VAL A 73 -5.97 -9.62 -3.58
C VAL A 73 -7.38 -9.30 -4.05
N GLU A 74 -8.22 -10.32 -4.29
CA GLU A 74 -9.60 -10.10 -4.76
C GLU A 74 -10.41 -9.25 -3.77
N LYS A 75 -10.26 -9.47 -2.45
CA LYS A 75 -10.89 -8.68 -1.38
C LYS A 75 -10.04 -8.71 -0.10
N TYR A 76 -9.73 -7.53 0.46
CA TYR A 76 -9.29 -7.44 1.84
C TYR A 76 -10.48 -7.61 2.78
N ASP A 77 -10.23 -8.07 4.00
CA ASP A 77 -11.26 -8.16 5.03
C ASP A 77 -11.84 -6.76 5.32
N PRO A 78 -13.17 -6.59 5.35
CA PRO A 78 -13.81 -5.27 5.53
C PRO A 78 -13.40 -4.55 6.83
N PHE A 79 -13.10 -5.29 7.90
CA PHE A 79 -12.65 -4.69 9.16
C PHE A 79 -11.22 -4.15 9.04
N PHE A 80 -10.35 -4.85 8.31
CA PHE A 80 -8.98 -4.38 8.04
C PHE A 80 -8.97 -3.11 7.19
N GLU A 81 -9.82 -3.05 6.17
CA GLU A 81 -10.02 -1.85 5.34
C GLU A 81 -10.50 -0.67 6.18
N LEU A 82 -11.51 -0.89 7.01
CA LEU A 82 -12.06 0.15 7.87
C LEU A 82 -11.03 0.67 8.89
N ALA A 83 -10.26 -0.23 9.53
CA ALA A 83 -9.22 0.16 10.47
C ALA A 83 -8.11 1.01 9.81
N ALA A 84 -7.73 0.69 8.58
CA ALA A 84 -6.74 1.45 7.82
C ALA A 84 -7.22 2.87 7.46
N ILE A 85 -8.52 3.03 7.19
CA ILE A 85 -9.14 4.32 6.89
C ILE A 85 -9.32 5.14 8.18
N LEU A 86 -9.94 4.57 9.21
CA LEU A 86 -10.22 5.27 10.47
C LEU A 86 -8.96 5.62 11.26
N GLY A 87 -7.90 4.81 11.16
CA GLY A 87 -6.59 5.13 11.74
C GLY A 87 -5.94 6.39 11.15
N SER A 88 -6.42 6.89 10.00
CA SER A 88 -6.01 8.18 9.41
C SER A 88 -6.95 9.35 9.76
N VAL A 89 -8.09 9.09 10.42
CA VAL A 89 -9.10 10.10 10.78
C VAL A 89 -9.02 10.49 12.27
N GLY A 90 -8.18 9.83 13.06
CA GLY A 90 -8.10 9.99 14.52
C GLY A 90 -6.90 10.74 15.08
N ARG A 91 -6.26 11.64 14.31
CA ARG A 91 -5.19 12.53 14.80
C ARG A 91 -5.28 13.92 14.21
#